data_AF-A0AA40FQ51-F1
#
_entry.id   AF-A0AA40FQ51-F1
#
_cell.length_a   1.000
_cell.length_b   1.000
_cell.length_c   1.000
_cell.angle_alpha   90.00
_cell.angle_beta   90.00
_cell.angle_gamma   90.00
#
_symmetry.space_group_name_H-M   'P 1'
#
loop_
_entity.id
_entity.type
_entity.pdbx_description
1 polymer ?
#
loop_
_entity_poly.entity_id
_entity_poly.type
_entity_poly.pdbx_seq_one_letter_code
_entity_poly.pdbx_strand_id
1 'polypeptide(L)' 'MDINFVFSADGNYEVTIMTKAILHHTGKVVWKPPAIYKSFCEINVEYFPFDEQTCFMKFGSWTYDGYT' A
#
# COMPACT_ATOMS: atom_id res chain seq x y z
N MET A 1 -12.14 5.09 5.49
CA MET A 1 -11.49 5.04 4.17
C MET A 1 -10.40 4.04 4.33
N ASP A 2 -10.63 2.85 3.80
CA ASP A 2 -9.81 1.68 4.12
C ASP A 2 -8.97 1.41 2.88
N ILE A 3 -7.66 1.64 2.99
CA ILE A 3 -6.71 1.43 1.90
C ILE A 3 -5.98 0.13 2.20
N ASN A 4 -6.24 -0.85 1.37
CA ASN A 4 -5.69 -2.18 1.46
C ASN A 4 -4.62 -2.39 0.39
N PHE A 5 -3.61 -3.17 0.73
CA PHE A 5 -2.56 -3.55 -0.20
C PHE A 5 -2.89 -4.90 -0.86
N VAL A 6 -3.18 -4.88 -2.17
CA VAL A 6 -3.80 -6.03 -2.87
C VAL A 6 -2.78 -7.13 -3.21
N PHE A 7 -1.53 -6.76 -3.49
CA PHE A 7 -0.44 -7.71 -3.79
C PHE A 7 0.45 -7.98 -2.57
N SER A 8 -0.17 -8.11 -1.39
CA SER A 8 0.53 -8.46 -0.15
C SER A 8 1.18 -9.85 -0.24
N ALA A 9 2.44 -9.93 0.17
CA ALA A 9 3.23 -11.15 0.28
C ALA A 9 3.13 -11.86 1.63
N ASP A 10 2.68 -11.13 2.65
CA ASP A 10 2.63 -11.60 4.04
C ASP A 10 1.21 -11.87 4.53
N GLY A 11 0.18 -11.66 3.69
CA GLY A 11 -1.23 -11.81 4.05
C GLY A 11 -1.75 -10.71 4.98
N ASN A 12 -0.91 -9.73 5.35
CA ASN A 12 -1.29 -8.56 6.13
C ASN A 12 -1.55 -7.40 5.17
N TYR A 13 -2.83 -7.11 4.92
CA TYR A 13 -3.25 -6.11 3.95
C TYR A 13 -3.60 -4.75 4.59
N GLU A 14 -3.70 -4.71 5.92
CA GLU A 14 -4.07 -3.52 6.70
C GLU A 14 -2.88 -2.84 7.35
N VAL A 15 -3.02 -1.54 7.59
CA VAL A 15 -2.03 -0.78 8.35
C VAL A 15 -2.09 -1.21 9.82
N THR A 16 -1.09 -1.97 10.26
CA THR A 16 -1.05 -2.56 11.62
C THR A 16 -0.91 -1.53 12.73
N ILE A 17 -0.53 -0.28 12.40
CA ILE A 17 -0.29 0.81 13.36
C ILE A 17 -1.29 1.93 13.11
N MET A 18 -2.34 2.01 13.93
CA MET A 18 -3.27 3.13 13.90
C MET A 18 -2.65 4.39 14.53
N THR A 19 -2.50 5.46 13.75
CA THR A 19 -2.03 6.76 14.23
C THR A 19 -3.13 7.81 14.17
N LYS A 20 -2.99 8.88 14.98
CA LYS A 20 -3.90 10.03 14.97
C LYS A 20 -3.90 10.71 13.59
N ALA A 21 -5.08 11.16 13.15
CA ALA A 21 -5.24 12.01 11.97
C ALA A 21 -5.13 13.50 12.34
N ILE A 22 -4.66 14.32 11.41
CA ILE A 22 -4.60 15.78 11.56
C ILE A 22 -5.86 16.38 10.94
N LEU A 23 -6.62 17.14 11.74
CA LEU A 23 -7.80 17.88 11.30
C LEU A 23 -7.46 19.36 11.17
N HIS A 24 -7.72 19.93 10.00
CA HIS A 24 -7.63 21.37 9.77
C HIS A 24 -8.99 22.03 9.99
N HIS A 25 -8.98 23.31 10.40
CA HIS A 25 -10.19 24.11 10.61
C HIS A 25 -11.07 24.26 9.35
N THR A 26 -10.51 24.00 8.16
CA THR A 26 -11.23 24.00 6.87
C THR A 26 -11.99 22.70 6.60
N GLY A 27 -11.98 21.72 7.53
CA GLY A 27 -12.58 20.39 7.35
C GLY A 27 -11.67 19.39 6.63
N LYS A 28 -10.45 19.77 6.25
CA LYS A 28 -9.48 18.86 5.63
C LYS A 28 -8.92 17.90 6.67
N VAL A 29 -9.07 16.60 6.43
CA VAL A 29 -8.50 15.52 7.26
C VAL A 29 -7.29 14.93 6.53
N VAL A 30 -6.14 14.89 7.20
CA VAL A 30 -4.93 14.24 6.70
C VAL A 30 -4.57 13.08 7.62
N TRP A 31 -4.60 11.87 7.08
CA TRP A 31 -4.21 10.66 7.79
C TRP A 31 -3.06 9.97 7.05
N LYS A 32 -1.93 9.80 7.73
CA LYS A 32 -0.70 9.21 7.18
C LYS A 32 -0.09 8.24 8.20
N PRO A 33 -0.65 7.04 8.34
CA PRO A 33 -0.10 6.05 9.24
C PRO A 33 1.21 5.46 8.67
N PRO A 34 2.20 5.14 9.51
CA PRO A 34 3.36 4.37 9.09
C PRO A 34 2.93 2.93 8.81
N ALA A 35 3.26 2.41 7.64
CA ALA A 35 2.93 1.04 7.24
C ALA A 35 4.13 0.39 6.57
N ILE A 36 4.33 -0.89 6.85
CA ILE A 36 5.31 -1.75 6.17
C ILE A 36 4.52 -2.62 5.21
N TYR A 37 4.68 -2.39 3.91
CA TYR A 37 4.05 -3.22 2.87
C TYR A 37 5.08 -4.20 2.33
N LYS A 38 4.75 -5.49 2.36
CA LYS A 38 5.55 -6.54 1.72
C LYS A 38 4.83 -6.96 0.46
N SER A 39 5.41 -6.67 -0.71
CA SER A 39 4.83 -7.01 -2.01
C SER A 39 5.38 -8.32 -2.56
N PHE A 40 4.54 -9.08 -3.25
CA PHE A 40 5.04 -10.11 -4.16
C PHE A 40 5.59 -9.42 -5.41
N CYS A 41 6.85 -9.69 -5.73
CA CYS A 41 7.51 -9.22 -6.94
C CYS A 41 8.16 -10.41 -7.64
N GLU A 42 7.92 -10.53 -8.95
CA GLU A 42 8.57 -11.53 -9.78
C GLU A 42 9.99 -11.07 -10.13
N ILE A 43 10.97 -11.95 -9.94
CA ILE A 43 12.39 -11.66 -10.10
C ILE A 43 12.89 -12.34 -11.38
N ASN A 44 13.41 -11.54 -12.33
CA ASN A 44 14.06 -12.07 -13.53
C ASN A 44 15.58 -12.22 -13.30
N VAL A 45 16.07 -13.46 -13.25
CA VAL A 45 17.48 -13.78 -12.97
C VAL A 45 18.35 -13.97 -14.22
N GLU A 46 17.87 -13.58 -15.39
CA GLU A 46 18.56 -13.78 -16.68
C GLU A 46 19.95 -13.13 -16.76
N TYR A 47 20.14 -11.96 -16.11
CA TYR A 47 21.38 -11.17 -16.17
C TYR A 47 22.11 -11.07 -14.83
N PHE A 48 21.85 -11.97 -13.89
CA PHE A 48 22.45 -11.93 -12.56
C PHE A 48 24.00 -11.87 -12.62
N PRO A 49 24.68 -11.00 -11.83
CA PRO A 49 24.16 -10.12 -10.78
C PRO A 49 23.81 -8.68 -11.23
N PHE A 50 23.71 -8.43 -12.54
CA PHE A 50 23.43 -7.12 -13.14
C PHE A 50 21.99 -7.04 -13.69
N ASP A 51 21.08 -7.83 -13.12
CA ASP A 51 19.67 -7.85 -13.44
C ASP A 51 18.96 -6.58 -12.96
N GLU A 52 17.96 -6.14 -13.74
CA GLU A 52 17.06 -5.05 -13.38
C GLU A 52 15.70 -5.64 -12.99
N GLN A 53 15.18 -5.22 -11.83
CA GLN A 53 13.89 -5.72 -11.32
C GLN A 53 12.86 -4.60 -11.28
N THR A 54 11.70 -4.85 -11.89
CA THR A 54 10.55 -3.93 -11.87
C THR A 54 9.44 -4.51 -10.99
N CYS A 55 9.26 -3.94 -9.81
CA CYS A 55 8.24 -4.35 -8.85
C CYS A 55 7.07 -3.36 -8.80
N PHE A 56 5.84 -3.88 -8.82
CA PHE A 56 4.62 -3.06 -8.77
C PHE A 56 3.90 -3.21 -7.44
N MET A 57 3.44 -2.09 -6.89
CA MET A 57 2.60 -2.04 -5.70
C MET A 57 1.20 -1.56 -6.06
N LYS A 58 0.18 -2.36 -5.76
CA LYS A 58 -1.23 -2.01 -6.00
C LYS A 58 -1.96 -1.76 -4.68
N PHE A 59 -2.45 -0.54 -4.53
CA PHE A 59 -3.31 -0.13 -3.42
C PHE A 59 -4.75 -0.02 -3.91
N GLY A 60 -5.70 -0.46 -3.10
CA GLY A 60 -7.12 -0.38 -3.41
C GLY A 60 -7.97 -0.33 -2.14
N SER A 61 -9.19 0.18 -2.24
CA SER A 61 -10.15 0.07 -1.15
C SER A 61 -11.04 -1.14 -1.38
N TRP A 62 -11.32 -1.89 -0.32
CA TRP A 62 -12.28 -3.01 -0.40
C TRP A 62 -13.71 -2.56 -0.09
N THR A 63 -13.87 -1.42 0.59
CA THR A 63 -15.15 -0.89 1.07
C THR A 63 -15.73 0.19 0.16
N TYR A 64 -14.98 0.62 -0.86
CA TYR A 64 -15.42 1.65 -1.78
C TYR A 64 -15.09 1.24 -3.22
N ASP A 65 -16.11 0.75 -3.92
CA ASP A 65 -16.10 0.64 -5.37
C ASP A 65 -16.22 2.08 -5.89
N GLY A 66 -15.27 2.56 -6.69
CA GLY A 66 -15.21 3.95 -7.16
C GLY A 66 -16.34 4.39 -8.11
N TYR A 67 -17.58 3.97 -7.87
CA TYR A 67 -18.78 4.55 -8.48
C TYR A 67 -19.22 5.79 -7.70
N THR A 68 -18.59 6.92 -8.04
CA THR A 68 -19.26 8.22 -8.26
C THR A 68 -18.39 9.06 -9.18
#